data_AF-A0A0P4USQ1-F1
#
_entry.id   AF-A0A0P4USQ1-F1
#
_cell.length_a   1.000
_cell.length_b   1.000
_cell.length_c   1.000
_cell.angle_alpha   90.00
_cell.angle_beta   90.00
_cell.angle_gamma   90.00
#
_symmetry.space_group_name_H-M   'P 1'
#
loop_
_entity.id
_entity.type
_entity.pdbx_description
1 polymer ?
#
loop_
_entity_poly.entity_id
_entity_poly.type
_entity_poly.pdbx_seq_one_letter_code
_entity_poly.pdbx_strand_id
1 'polypeptide(L)'
;MGSMRARIEQEILYLHHEDVPPFKKGGSIVRNSYFWALKSIAGRAKRGRDWEYEPEVWFALQRMLLSFAESGYLGLSETMLEFADDAIIPDELRSISTRI
;
A
#
# COMPACT_ATOMS: atom_id res chain seq x y z
N MET A 1 6.23 -4.99 14.67
CA MET A 1 6.36 -4.96 13.20
C MET A 1 5.19 -4.14 12.71
N GLY A 2 5.43 -2.91 12.24
CA GLY A 2 4.36 -2.01 11.80
C GLY A 2 3.84 -2.42 10.43
N SER A 3 2.56 -2.15 10.17
CA SER A 3 1.95 -2.27 8.85
C SER A 3 2.26 -1.00 8.03
N MET A 4 1.78 -0.89 6.79
CA MET A 4 2.03 0.30 5.96
C MET A 4 1.18 1.47 6.43
N ARG A 5 1.79 2.52 6.97
CA ARG A 5 1.04 3.67 7.50
C ARG A 5 0.21 4.31 6.40
N ALA A 6 -1.08 4.43 6.66
CA ALA A 6 -2.09 4.90 5.73
C ALA A 6 -2.95 6.01 6.35
N ARG A 7 -3.30 7.01 5.56
CA ARG A 7 -4.28 8.04 5.91
C ARG A 7 -5.12 8.40 4.69
N ILE A 8 -6.34 8.87 4.91
CA ILE A 8 -7.21 9.36 3.83
C ILE A 8 -7.47 10.84 4.07
N GLU A 9 -7.17 11.66 3.08
CA GLU A 9 -7.47 13.10 3.09
C GLU A 9 -8.07 13.48 1.74
N GLN A 10 -9.20 14.19 1.75
CA GLN A 10 -9.89 14.63 0.52
C GLN A 10 -10.12 13.47 -0.47
N GLU A 11 -10.53 12.31 0.04
CA GLU A 11 -10.77 11.08 -0.73
C GLU A 11 -9.52 10.49 -1.39
N ILE A 12 -8.32 10.96 -1.05
CA ILE A 12 -7.05 10.38 -1.50
C ILE A 12 -6.47 9.52 -0.38
N LEU A 13 -6.15 8.26 -0.69
CA LEU A 13 -5.37 7.40 0.19
C LEU A 13 -3.89 7.73 0.04
N TYR A 14 -3.24 8.02 1.16
CA TYR A 14 -1.80 8.25 1.26
C TYR A 14 -1.13 7.08 1.95
N LEU A 15 -0.08 6.52 1.33
CA LEU A 15 0.82 5.57 1.96
C LEU A 15 2.13 6.26 2.32
N HIS A 16 2.58 6.09 3.56
CA HIS A 16 3.82 6.71 4.02
C HIS A 16 5.01 6.20 3.21
N HIS A 17 5.84 7.11 2.72
CA HIS A 17 6.88 6.80 1.73
C HIS A 17 7.98 5.85 2.21
N GLU A 18 8.14 5.68 3.53
CA GLU A 18 9.11 4.76 4.12
C GLU A 18 8.60 3.32 4.17
N ASP A 19 7.29 3.12 4.09
CA ASP A 19 6.67 1.81 4.22
C ASP A 19 6.44 1.15 2.85
N VAL A 20 6.60 1.92 1.77
CA VAL A 20 6.60 1.40 0.40
C VAL A 20 7.97 0.77 0.09
N PRO A 21 8.04 -0.54 -0.26
CA PRO A 21 9.31 -1.20 -0.52
C PRO A 21 10.09 -0.53 -1.66
N PRO A 22 11.38 -0.23 -1.51
CA PRO A 22 12.15 0.42 -2.56
C PRO A 22 12.52 -0.58 -3.67
N PHE A 23 12.56 -0.09 -4.91
CA PHE A 23 13.18 -0.82 -6.01
C PHE A 23 14.67 -1.06 -5.73
N LYS A 24 15.15 -2.30 -5.94
CA LYS A 24 16.55 -2.68 -5.80
C LYS A 24 17.04 -3.38 -7.07
N LYS A 25 17.97 -2.75 -7.81
CA LYS A 25 18.61 -3.38 -8.97
C LYS A 25 19.36 -4.65 -8.54
N GLY A 26 19.05 -5.78 -9.17
CA GLY A 26 19.59 -7.10 -8.78
C GLY A 26 18.99 -7.68 -7.49
N GLY A 27 17.97 -7.04 -6.91
CA GLY A 27 17.24 -7.54 -5.74
C GLY A 27 16.17 -8.58 -6.09
N SER A 28 15.33 -8.90 -5.09
CA SER A 28 14.22 -9.84 -5.25
C SER A 28 13.30 -9.44 -6.41
N ILE A 29 13.06 -10.39 -7.32
CA ILE A 29 12.13 -10.22 -8.43
C ILE A 29 10.73 -9.89 -7.89
N VAL A 30 10.27 -10.61 -6.86
CA VAL A 30 8.92 -10.41 -6.29
C VAL A 30 8.75 -9.02 -5.69
N ARG A 31 9.69 -8.54 -4.87
CA ARG A 31 9.62 -7.18 -4.31
C ARG A 31 9.71 -6.09 -5.37
N ASN A 32 10.53 -6.30 -6.40
CA ASN A 32 10.60 -5.35 -7.51
C ASN A 32 9.31 -5.33 -8.33
N SER A 33 8.69 -6.50 -8.59
CA SER A 33 7.38 -6.58 -9.23
C SER A 33 6.31 -5.91 -8.39
N TYR A 34 6.32 -6.11 -7.06
CA TYR A 34 5.41 -5.45 -6.13
C TYR A 34 5.54 -3.93 -6.17
N PHE A 35 6.78 -3.41 -6.10
CA PHE A 35 7.06 -1.98 -6.26
C PHE A 35 6.47 -1.42 -7.55
N TRP A 36 6.68 -2.10 -8.69
CA TRP A 36 6.18 -1.63 -9.98
C TRP A 36 4.65 -1.70 -10.08
N ALA A 37 4.04 -2.74 -9.50
CA ALA A 37 2.59 -2.87 -9.45
C ALA A 37 1.95 -1.74 -8.63
N LEU A 38 2.44 -1.49 -7.41
CA LEU A 38 2.04 -0.34 -6.59
C LEU A 38 2.17 0.98 -7.36
N LYS A 39 3.29 1.15 -8.07
CA LYS A 39 3.60 2.40 -8.76
C LYS A 39 2.74 2.63 -9.99
N SER A 40 2.34 1.56 -10.67
CA SER A 40 1.55 1.65 -11.92
C SER A 40 0.12 2.14 -11.73
N ILE A 41 -0.42 2.02 -10.51
CA ILE A 41 -1.79 2.45 -10.17
C ILE A 41 -1.81 3.67 -9.25
N ALA A 42 -0.65 4.20 -8.85
CA ALA A 42 -0.58 5.40 -8.02
C ALA A 42 -0.79 6.66 -8.87
N GLY A 43 -1.66 7.56 -8.42
CA GLY A 43 -1.77 8.91 -8.98
C GLY A 43 -0.48 9.70 -8.82
N ARG A 44 0.18 9.55 -7.66
CA ARG A 44 1.49 10.14 -7.39
C ARG A 44 2.40 9.20 -6.61
N ALA A 45 3.62 9.00 -7.11
CA ALA A 45 4.62 8.13 -6.48
C ALA A 45 6.03 8.73 -6.59
N LYS A 46 6.23 9.92 -6.02
CA LYS A 46 7.52 10.63 -6.06
C LYS A 46 8.44 10.12 -4.94
N ARG A 47 9.73 9.97 -5.24
CA ARG A 47 10.74 9.58 -4.24
C ARG A 47 10.72 10.54 -3.04
N GLY A 48 10.65 9.97 -1.82
CA GLY A 48 10.66 10.72 -0.56
C GLY A 48 9.37 11.49 -0.27
N ARG A 49 8.25 11.06 -0.86
CA ARG A 49 6.92 11.62 -0.63
C ARG A 49 5.93 10.47 -0.54
N ASP A 50 4.87 10.67 0.24
CA ASP A 50 3.78 9.70 0.35
C ASP A 50 3.23 9.37 -1.03
N TRP A 51 2.78 8.12 -1.19
CA TRP A 51 2.18 7.66 -2.43
C TRP A 51 0.68 7.87 -2.36
N GLU A 52 0.11 8.40 -3.43
CA GLU A 52 -1.28 8.82 -3.54
C GLU A 52 -2.07 7.84 -4.40
N TYR A 53 -3.26 7.47 -3.93
CA TYR A 53 -4.19 6.59 -4.62
C TYR A 53 -5.60 7.17 -4.56
N GLU A 54 -6.15 7.47 -5.73
CA GLU A 54 -7.52 7.93 -5.92
C GLU A 54 -8.55 6.80 -5.69
N PRO A 55 -9.81 7.11 -5.35
CA PRO A 55 -10.84 6.11 -5.09
C PRO A 55 -11.02 5.09 -6.22
N GLU A 56 -10.86 5.52 -7.47
CA GLU A 56 -11.01 4.70 -8.68
C GLU A 56 -10.04 3.52 -8.73
N VAL A 57 -8.91 3.61 -8.02
CA VAL A 57 -7.89 2.54 -7.98
C VAL A 57 -7.88 1.76 -6.67
N TRP A 58 -8.67 2.13 -5.67
CA TRP A 58 -8.68 1.44 -4.36
C TRP A 58 -9.02 -0.04 -4.46
N PHE A 59 -9.97 -0.40 -5.31
CA PHE A 59 -10.31 -1.80 -5.54
C PHE A 59 -9.17 -2.59 -6.19
N ALA A 60 -8.41 -1.95 -7.08
CA ALA A 60 -7.22 -2.57 -7.68
C ALA A 60 -6.11 -2.73 -6.64
N LEU A 61 -5.89 -1.71 -5.79
CA LEU A 61 -4.96 -1.75 -4.67
C LEU A 61 -5.31 -2.90 -3.71
N GLN A 62 -6.58 -3.00 -3.29
CA GLN A 62 -7.09 -4.08 -2.43
C GLN A 62 -6.73 -5.46 -2.97
N ARG A 63 -7.11 -5.75 -4.22
CA ARG A 63 -6.83 -7.05 -4.86
C ARG A 63 -5.34 -7.34 -4.96
N MET A 64 -4.56 -6.32 -5.30
CA MET A 64 -3.11 -6.46 -5.42
C MET A 64 -2.47 -6.77 -4.07
N LEU A 65 -2.79 -6.01 -3.01
CA LEU A 65 -2.24 -6.25 -1.67
C LEU A 65 -2.60 -7.65 -1.15
N LEU A 66 -3.85 -8.09 -1.33
CA LEU A 66 -4.28 -9.45 -0.97
C LEU A 66 -3.49 -10.52 -1.73
N SER A 67 -3.39 -10.39 -3.06
CA SER A 67 -2.64 -11.34 -3.90
C SER A 67 -1.17 -11.47 -3.46
N PHE A 68 -0.54 -10.35 -3.14
CA PHE A 68 0.84 -10.35 -2.65
C PHE A 68 0.97 -10.91 -1.23
N ALA A 69 0.01 -10.65 -0.34
CA ALA A 69 -0.02 -11.23 1.01
C ALA A 69 -0.17 -12.76 0.96
N GLU A 70 -1.06 -13.28 0.10
CA GLU A 70 -1.31 -14.71 -0.08
C GLU A 70 -0.14 -15.45 -0.74
N SER A 71 0.73 -14.73 -1.47
CA SER A 71 1.90 -15.32 -2.12
C SER A 71 2.97 -15.85 -1.14
N GLY A 72 2.96 -15.40 0.12
CA GLY A 72 3.94 -15.78 1.14
C GLY A 72 5.33 -15.16 0.98
N TYR A 73 5.56 -14.34 -0.04
CA TYR A 73 6.87 -13.69 -0.29
C TYR A 73 7.04 -12.35 0.43
N LEU A 74 5.93 -11.71 0.81
CA LEU A 74 5.90 -10.41 1.50
C LEU A 74 5.22 -10.57 2.85
N GLY A 75 5.71 -9.84 3.85
CA GLY A 75 5.10 -9.83 5.18
C GLY A 75 3.94 -8.83 5.27
N LEU A 76 3.14 -8.92 6.35
CA LEU A 76 2.05 -7.98 6.61
C LEU A 76 2.51 -6.53 6.67
N SER A 77 3.75 -6.29 7.09
CA SER A 77 4.37 -4.95 7.09
C SER A 77 4.47 -4.31 5.70
N GLU A 78 4.43 -5.14 4.64
CA GLU A 78 4.51 -4.70 3.25
C GLU A 78 3.15 -4.80 2.54
N THR A 79 2.12 -5.41 3.15
CA THR A 79 0.86 -5.76 2.45
C THR A 79 -0.43 -5.37 3.19
N MET A 80 -0.35 -4.89 4.43
CA MET A 80 -1.49 -4.37 5.17
C MET A 80 -1.36 -2.86 5.38
N LEU A 81 -2.48 -2.16 5.28
CA LEU A 81 -2.61 -0.75 5.59
C LEU A 81 -2.83 -0.58 7.10
N GLU A 82 -2.11 0.35 7.72
CA GLU A 82 -2.24 0.73 9.11
C GLU A 82 -2.89 2.10 9.21
N PHE A 83 -4.12 2.15 9.71
CA PHE A 83 -4.85 3.39 9.91
C PHE A 83 -4.86 3.77 11.39
N ALA A 84 -4.97 5.07 11.68
CA ALA A 84 -5.25 5.55 13.03
C ALA A 84 -6.59 4.98 13.55
N ASP A 85 -6.70 4.77 14.86
CA ASP A 85 -7.88 4.18 15.51
C ASP A 85 -9.21 4.88 15.17
N ASP A 86 -9.18 6.20 14.99
CA ASP A 86 -10.32 7.06 14.68
C ASP A 86 -10.60 7.22 13.18
N ALA A 87 -9.78 6.61 12.31
CA ALA A 87 -9.94 6.73 10.88
C ALA A 87 -11.20 6.00 10.37
N ILE A 88 -11.94 6.67 9.49
CA ILE A 88 -13.04 6.07 8.74
C ILE A 88 -12.45 5.34 7.53
N ILE A 89 -12.50 4.01 7.56
CA ILE A 89 -11.95 3.16 6.50
C ILE A 89 -13.08 2.80 5.51
N PRO A 90 -12.97 3.20 4.22
CA PRO A 90 -13.87 2.80 3.15
C PRO A 90 -13.97 1.28 3.01
N ASP A 91 -15.12 0.78 2.54
CA ASP A 91 -15.40 -0.65 2.45
C ASP A 91 -14.38 -1.38 1.56
N GLU A 92 -13.93 -0.74 0.49
CA GLU A 92 -12.94 -1.23 -0.47
C GLU A 92 -11.58 -1.49 0.19
N LEU A 93 -11.25 -0.78 1.26
CA LEU A 93 -9.95 -0.88 1.92
C LEU A 93 -10.00 -1.76 3.18
N ARG A 94 -11.19 -2.07 3.73
CA ARG A 94 -11.31 -2.77 5.03
C ARG A 94 -10.60 -4.12 5.09
N SER A 95 -10.65 -4.91 4.01
CA SER A 95 -10.06 -6.26 4.01
C SER A 95 -8.53 -6.26 4.05
N ILE A 96 -7.90 -5.12 3.78
CA ILE A 96 -6.45 -4.93 3.77
C ILE A 96 -6.00 -3.94 4.85
N SER A 97 -6.83 -3.69 5.85
CA SER A 97 -6.58 -2.65 6.86
C SER A 97 -6.52 -3.20 8.28
N THR A 98 -5.63 -2.62 9.08
CA THR A 98 -5.56 -2.75 10.54
C THR A 98 -5.58 -1.36 11.20
N ARG A 99 -5.80 -1.34 12.50
CA ARG A 99 -5.70 -0.14 13.34
C ARG A 99 -4.45 -0.17 14.22
N ILE A 100 -3.98 1.02 14.59
CA ILE A 100 -2.92 1.26 15.57
C ILE A 100 -3.45 1.95 16.83
#